data_AF-A0A2D7UX25-F1
#
_entry.id   AF-A0A2D7UX25-F1
#
_cell.length_a   1.000
_cell.length_b   1.000
_cell.length_c   1.000
_cell.angle_alpha   90.00
_cell.angle_beta   90.00
_cell.angle_gamma   90.00
#
_symmetry.space_group_name_H-M   'P 1'
#
loop_
_entity.id
_entity.type
_entity.pdbx_description
1 polymer ?
#
loop_
_entity_poly.entity_id
_entity_poly.type
_entity_poly.pdbx_seq_one_letter_code
_entity_poly.pdbx_strand_id
1 'polypeptide(L)'
;MKVPRAGVQYNFKVEDAAGEEWWIDVSGAFTTVRPGLLRIDTIWKTLGRASVLKAYDPEARILVLTSHLPRSGSEGDKALRAVGPYGVFDAIPMFDEQAVERLSRYANGDATEPIPGFWKAKEITSGWS
;
A
#
# COMPACT_ATOMS: atom_id res chain seq x y z
N MET A 1 0.55 8.71 -12.41
CA MET A 1 -0.83 9.20 -12.52
C MET A 1 -1.07 10.38 -11.56
N LYS A 2 -1.58 11.51 -12.06
CA LYS A 2 -1.97 12.66 -11.21
C LYS A 2 -3.40 12.47 -10.72
N VAL A 3 -3.64 12.76 -9.44
CA VAL A 3 -5.00 12.83 -8.89
C VAL A 3 -5.53 14.25 -9.12
N PRO A 4 -6.58 14.44 -9.93
CA PRO A 4 -7.13 15.77 -10.19
C PRO A 4 -7.52 16.47 -8.89
N ARG A 5 -7.21 17.76 -8.77
CA ARG A 5 -7.58 18.63 -7.62
C ARG A 5 -7.03 18.23 -6.24
N ALA A 6 -6.38 17.08 -6.09
CA ALA A 6 -5.78 16.62 -4.84
C ALA A 6 -4.26 16.85 -4.75
N GLY A 7 -3.60 17.23 -5.85
CA GLY A 7 -2.18 17.61 -5.85
C GLY A 7 -1.18 16.46 -5.63
N VAL A 8 -1.66 15.22 -5.46
CA VAL A 8 -0.82 14.03 -5.26
C VAL A 8 -0.64 13.23 -6.55
N GLN A 9 0.44 12.46 -6.59
CA GLN A 9 0.81 11.62 -7.73
C GLN A 9 1.18 10.21 -7.26
N TYR A 10 0.64 9.24 -8.02
CA TYR A 10 0.93 7.81 -7.90
C TYR A 10 1.71 7.36 -9.13
N ASN A 11 2.34 6.18 -9.08
CA ASN A 11 3.05 5.67 -10.24
C ASN A 11 2.06 5.20 -11.30
N PHE A 12 1.07 4.40 -10.91
CA PHE A 12 0.06 3.87 -11.81
C PHE A 12 -1.35 4.00 -11.24
N LYS A 13 -2.32 3.97 -12.14
CA LYS A 13 -3.72 3.69 -11.87
C LYS A 13 -4.11 2.57 -12.82
N VAL A 14 -4.56 1.45 -12.28
CA VAL A 14 -4.82 0.21 -13.04
C VAL A 14 -6.17 -0.36 -12.65
N GLU A 15 -6.69 -1.28 -13.45
CA GLU A 15 -7.91 -2.02 -13.18
C GLU A 15 -7.58 -3.49 -12.93
N ASP A 16 -8.32 -4.14 -12.03
CA ASP A 16 -8.32 -5.60 -11.93
C ASP A 16 -9.26 -6.23 -12.96
N ALA A 17 -9.37 -7.56 -12.97
CA ALA A 17 -10.21 -8.29 -13.91
C ALA A 17 -11.72 -8.02 -13.73
N ALA A 18 -12.15 -7.48 -12.59
CA ALA A 18 -13.53 -7.05 -12.35
C ALA A 18 -13.78 -5.59 -12.78
N GLY A 19 -12.73 -4.87 -13.19
CA GLY A 19 -12.80 -3.46 -13.60
C GLY A 19 -12.67 -2.48 -12.43
N GLU A 20 -12.29 -2.95 -11.24
CA GLU A 20 -12.13 -2.09 -10.08
C GLU A 20 -10.78 -1.38 -10.09
N GLU A 21 -10.77 -0.11 -9.69
CA GLU A 21 -9.58 0.74 -9.80
C GLU A 21 -8.62 0.60 -8.61
N TRP A 22 -7.33 0.49 -8.93
CA TRP A 22 -6.22 0.41 -7.98
C TRP A 22 -5.20 1.52 -8.22
N TRP A 23 -4.85 2.23 -7.14
CA TRP A 23 -3.79 3.24 -7.13
C TRP A 23 -2.47 2.62 -6.65
N ILE A 24 -1.48 2.61 -7.54
CA ILE A 24 -0.20 1.93 -7.28
C ILE A 24 0.87 2.96 -6.93
N ASP A 25 1.39 2.85 -5.71
CA ASP A 25 2.54 3.62 -5.24
C ASP A 25 3.79 2.74 -5.17
N VAL A 26 4.75 3.00 -6.06
CA VAL A 26 6.03 2.31 -6.06
C VAL A 26 6.99 3.08 -5.17
N SER A 27 7.19 2.59 -3.95
CA SER A 27 7.87 3.32 -2.88
C SER A 27 9.24 2.75 -2.52
N GLY A 28 10.20 3.66 -2.38
CA GLY A 28 11.61 3.38 -2.09
C GLY A 28 12.48 3.39 -3.34
N ALA A 29 13.79 3.62 -3.15
CA ALA A 29 14.74 3.65 -4.25
C ALA A 29 15.03 2.24 -4.77
N PHE A 30 14.81 2.01 -6.07
CA PHE A 30 15.25 0.81 -6.80
C PHE A 30 16.71 0.97 -7.27
N THR A 31 17.62 1.24 -6.32
CA THR A 31 19.07 1.41 -6.59
C THR A 31 19.91 0.48 -5.70
N THR A 32 21.22 0.34 -5.99
CA THR A 32 22.13 -0.65 -5.40
C THR A 32 22.30 -0.57 -3.88
N VAL A 33 22.00 0.56 -3.25
CA VAL A 33 21.89 0.71 -1.79
C VAL A 33 20.40 0.80 -1.46
N ARG A 34 19.83 -0.28 -0.90
CA ARG A 34 18.37 -0.52 -0.79
C ARG A 34 17.81 -0.26 0.62
N PRO A 35 17.17 0.90 0.88
CA PRO A 35 16.46 1.11 2.12
C PRO A 35 14.95 1.37 1.94
N GLY A 36 14.31 0.83 0.89
CA GLY A 36 12.85 0.76 0.64
C GLY A 36 11.96 1.64 1.52
N LEU A 37 11.08 1.00 2.29
CA LEU A 37 10.38 1.61 3.43
C LEU A 37 11.21 1.55 4.73
N LEU A 38 12.47 1.12 4.68
CA LEU A 38 13.39 1.21 5.81
C LEU A 38 13.74 2.66 6.17
N ARG A 39 13.62 3.60 5.20
CA ARG A 39 13.67 5.04 5.50
C ARG A 39 12.29 5.52 5.93
N ILE A 40 12.20 6.01 7.16
CA ILE A 40 10.96 6.53 7.74
C ILE A 40 10.37 7.71 6.94
N ASP A 41 11.20 8.51 6.28
CA ASP A 41 10.72 9.60 5.42
C ASP A 41 9.92 9.10 4.21
N THR A 42 10.28 7.93 3.66
CA THR A 42 9.52 7.30 2.57
C THR A 42 8.14 6.89 3.07
N ILE A 43 8.07 6.28 4.27
CA ILE A 43 6.80 5.92 4.92
C ILE A 43 5.93 7.15 5.07
N TRP A 44 6.44 8.25 5.63
CA TRP A 44 5.65 9.46 5.84
C TRP A 44 5.17 10.09 4.53
N LYS A 45 5.99 10.07 3.47
CA LYS A 45 5.57 10.54 2.14
C LYS A 45 4.48 9.66 1.53
N THR A 46 4.56 8.35 1.69
CA THR A 46 3.53 7.41 1.23
C THR A 46 2.24 7.61 2.01
N LEU A 47 2.31 7.67 3.34
CA LEU A 47 1.15 7.92 4.20
C LEU A 47 0.49 9.28 3.94
N GLY A 48 1.28 10.33 3.73
CA GLY A 48 0.77 11.66 3.39
C GLY A 48 0.02 11.67 2.06
N ARG A 49 0.57 11.01 1.03
CA ARG A 49 -0.12 10.86 -0.27
C ARG A 49 -1.40 10.03 -0.14
N ALA A 50 -1.34 8.93 0.59
CA ALA A 50 -2.48 8.05 0.84
C ALA A 50 -3.60 8.77 1.58
N SER A 51 -3.28 9.53 2.63
CA SER A 51 -4.25 10.33 3.37
C SER A 51 -4.96 11.36 2.47
N VAL A 52 -4.21 12.07 1.61
CA VAL A 52 -4.81 13.02 0.68
C VAL A 52 -5.68 12.34 -0.37
N LEU A 53 -5.25 11.20 -0.94
CA LEU A 53 -6.09 10.45 -1.88
C LEU A 53 -7.36 9.94 -1.20
N LYS A 54 -7.27 9.38 0.01
CA LYS A 54 -8.43 8.92 0.79
C LYS A 54 -9.40 10.05 1.17
N ALA A 55 -8.89 11.26 1.39
CA ALA A 55 -9.76 12.42 1.62
C ALA A 55 -10.49 12.88 0.35
N TYR A 56 -9.90 12.65 -0.83
CA TYR A 56 -10.50 12.96 -2.13
C TYR A 56 -11.47 11.86 -2.60
N ASP A 57 -11.10 10.60 -2.40
CA ASP A 57 -11.82 9.40 -2.76
C ASP A 57 -11.68 8.36 -1.62
N PRO A 58 -12.66 8.30 -0.70
CA PRO A 58 -12.64 7.38 0.45
C PRO A 58 -12.52 5.91 0.06
N GLU A 59 -13.04 5.52 -1.09
CA GLU A 59 -13.09 4.15 -1.58
C GLU A 59 -11.80 3.74 -2.33
N ALA A 60 -10.91 4.69 -2.63
CA ALA A 60 -9.68 4.43 -3.37
C ALA A 60 -8.86 3.28 -2.77
N ARG A 61 -8.52 2.27 -3.56
CA ARG A 61 -7.66 1.16 -3.10
C ARG A 61 -6.21 1.46 -3.42
N ILE A 62 -5.35 1.46 -2.40
CA ILE A 62 -3.95 1.86 -2.55
C ILE A 62 -3.04 0.66 -2.29
N LEU A 63 -2.29 0.23 -3.31
CA LEU A 63 -1.24 -0.77 -3.17
C LEU A 63 0.12 -0.11 -3.17
N VAL A 64 0.92 -0.41 -2.14
CA VAL A 64 2.31 0.03 -2.06
C VAL A 64 3.22 -1.10 -2.53
N LEU A 65 3.88 -0.93 -3.67
CA LEU A 65 4.90 -1.86 -4.14
C LEU A 65 6.27 -1.36 -3.67
N THR A 66 7.03 -2.20 -2.98
CA THR A 66 8.34 -1.80 -2.44
C THR A 66 9.37 -2.91 -2.57
N SER A 67 10.64 -2.58 -2.45
CA SER A 67 11.70 -3.59 -2.36
C SER A 67 11.75 -4.26 -0.99
N HIS A 68 11.48 -3.49 0.08
CA HIS A 68 11.55 -3.97 1.45
C HIS A 68 10.49 -3.26 2.28
N LEU A 69 9.78 -4.04 3.08
CA LEU A 69 8.91 -3.55 4.15
C LEU A 69 9.74 -2.88 5.25
N PRO A 70 9.15 -1.98 6.05
CA PRO A 70 9.80 -1.52 7.27
C PRO A 70 10.07 -2.71 8.19
N ARG A 71 11.16 -2.64 8.98
CA ARG A 71 11.47 -3.70 9.96
C ARG A 71 10.30 -3.81 10.95
N SER A 72 9.88 -5.03 11.27
CA SER A 72 8.82 -5.24 12.26
C SER A 72 9.15 -4.56 13.59
N GLY A 73 8.17 -3.83 14.14
CA GLY A 73 8.31 -3.07 15.38
C GLY A 73 9.08 -1.74 15.25
N SER A 74 9.58 -1.38 14.06
CA SER A 74 10.13 -0.04 13.82
C SER A 74 9.03 1.02 13.80
N GLU A 75 9.39 2.30 13.96
CA GLU A 75 8.43 3.40 13.90
C GLU A 75 7.68 3.44 12.56
N GLY A 76 8.34 3.08 11.44
CA GLY A 76 7.67 2.96 10.14
C GLY A 76 6.64 1.83 10.09
N ASP A 77 6.95 0.66 10.67
CA ASP A 77 6.00 -0.46 10.77
C ASP A 77 4.82 -0.10 11.67
N LYS A 78 5.07 0.53 12.82
CA LYS A 78 4.02 1.02 13.73
C LYS A 78 3.13 2.06 13.05
N ALA A 79 3.70 3.02 12.32
CA ALA A 79 2.95 4.06 11.62
C ALA A 79 2.04 3.49 10.53
N LEU A 80 2.55 2.57 9.69
CA LEU A 80 1.70 1.86 8.73
C LEU A 80 0.60 1.08 9.46
N ARG A 81 0.95 0.33 10.51
CA ARG A 81 -0.06 -0.44 11.25
C ARG A 81 -1.13 0.42 11.90
N ALA A 82 -0.79 1.63 12.35
CA ALA A 82 -1.73 2.56 12.96
C ALA A 82 -2.75 3.13 11.98
N VAL A 83 -2.39 3.33 10.70
CA VAL A 83 -3.37 3.78 9.69
C VAL A 83 -4.27 2.65 9.19
N GLY A 84 -3.88 1.41 9.43
CA GLY A 84 -4.65 0.22 9.07
C GLY A 84 -4.83 0.00 7.56
N PRO A 85 -5.56 -1.07 7.18
CA PRO A 85 -5.81 -1.42 5.79
C PRO A 85 -6.70 -0.41 5.04
N TYR A 86 -7.43 0.45 5.77
CA TYR A 86 -8.21 1.53 5.17
C TYR A 86 -7.32 2.63 4.58
N GLY A 87 -6.22 2.98 5.25
CA GLY A 87 -5.29 4.01 4.77
C GLY A 87 -4.43 3.52 3.59
N VAL A 88 -3.94 2.28 3.67
CA VAL A 88 -3.19 1.61 2.61
C VAL A 88 -3.68 0.17 2.54
N PHE A 89 -4.21 -0.26 1.39
CA PHE A 89 -4.84 -1.56 1.24
C PHE A 89 -3.85 -2.70 1.54
N ASP A 90 -2.71 -2.74 0.86
CA ASP A 90 -1.63 -3.69 1.16
C ASP A 90 -0.26 -3.10 0.78
N ALA A 91 0.80 -3.64 1.39
CA ALA A 91 2.18 -3.35 1.06
C ALA A 91 2.87 -4.65 0.58
N ILE A 92 3.30 -4.65 -0.69
CA ILE A 92 3.86 -5.80 -1.38
C ILE A 92 5.38 -5.64 -1.54
N PRO A 93 6.20 -6.40 -0.81
CA PRO A 93 7.62 -6.54 -1.13
C PRO A 93 7.80 -7.33 -2.44
N MET A 94 8.24 -6.66 -3.50
CA MET A 94 8.30 -7.22 -4.86
C MET A 94 9.32 -8.35 -5.06
N PHE A 95 10.23 -8.55 -4.09
CA PHE A 95 11.22 -9.64 -4.12
C PHE A 95 10.83 -10.84 -3.26
N ASP A 96 9.61 -10.83 -2.71
CA ASP A 96 9.03 -11.94 -1.96
C ASP A 96 7.95 -12.60 -2.81
N GLU A 97 8.17 -13.84 -3.22
CA GLU A 97 7.25 -14.60 -4.10
C GLU A 97 5.85 -14.77 -3.48
N GLN A 98 5.76 -14.94 -2.16
CA GLN A 98 4.46 -15.08 -1.48
C GLN A 98 3.72 -13.75 -1.44
N ALA A 99 4.43 -12.63 -1.39
CA ALA A 99 3.82 -11.32 -1.50
C ALA A 99 3.34 -11.01 -2.92
N VAL A 100 4.11 -11.39 -3.94
CA VAL A 100 3.70 -11.24 -5.33
C VAL A 100 2.45 -12.07 -5.65
N GLU A 101 2.31 -13.26 -5.05
CA GLU A 101 1.08 -14.06 -5.18
C GLU A 101 -0.17 -13.32 -4.68
N ARG A 102 -0.07 -12.50 -3.60
CA ARG A 102 -1.20 -11.66 -3.17
C ARG A 102 -1.58 -10.63 -4.23
N LEU A 103 -0.60 -10.02 -4.88
CA LEU A 103 -0.83 -9.07 -5.97
C LEU A 103 -1.59 -9.73 -7.14
N SER A 104 -1.19 -10.94 -7.53
CA SER A 104 -1.89 -11.72 -8.55
C SER A 104 -3.34 -12.02 -8.17
N ARG A 105 -3.60 -12.32 -6.89
CA ARG A 105 -4.96 -12.54 -6.40
C ARG A 105 -5.81 -11.29 -6.43
N TYR A 106 -5.27 -10.13 -6.04
CA TYR A 106 -5.99 -8.86 -6.15
C TYR A 106 -6.32 -8.52 -7.61
N ALA A 107 -5.42 -8.83 -8.54
CA ALA A 107 -5.65 -8.60 -9.97
C ALA A 107 -6.80 -9.45 -10.56
N ASN A 108 -7.20 -10.54 -9.90
CA ASN A 108 -8.33 -11.36 -10.35
C ASN A 108 -9.71 -10.77 -10.00
N GLY A 109 -9.77 -9.70 -9.19
CA GLY A 109 -11.02 -9.05 -8.77
C GLY A 109 -11.54 -9.46 -7.39
N ASP A 110 -12.64 -8.82 -6.97
CA ASP A 110 -13.42 -9.06 -5.73
C ASP A 110 -12.69 -8.86 -4.38
N ALA A 111 -11.46 -8.35 -4.40
CA ALA A 111 -10.71 -8.08 -3.17
C ALA A 111 -11.26 -6.83 -2.45
N THR A 112 -12.10 -7.06 -1.44
CA THR A 112 -12.66 -6.03 -0.56
C THR A 112 -11.80 -5.79 0.70
N GLU A 113 -10.99 -6.78 1.07
CA GLU A 113 -10.04 -6.73 2.17
C GLU A 113 -8.68 -7.30 1.73
N PRO A 114 -7.56 -6.83 2.33
CA PRO A 114 -6.26 -7.41 2.03
C PRO A 114 -6.15 -8.84 2.52
N ILE A 115 -5.40 -9.64 1.77
CA ILE A 115 -5.03 -11.00 2.14
C ILE A 115 -3.90 -10.93 3.19
N PRO A 116 -3.93 -11.79 4.23
CA PRO A 116 -2.86 -11.83 5.23
C PRO A 116 -1.46 -11.95 4.62
N GLY A 117 -0.54 -11.15 5.13
CA GLY A 117 0.81 -11.00 4.60
C GLY A 117 1.56 -9.91 5.35
N PHE A 118 1.56 -8.68 4.81
CA PHE A 118 2.00 -7.52 5.58
C PHE A 118 1.07 -7.27 6.78
N TRP A 119 -0.23 -7.24 6.50
CA TRP A 119 -1.30 -7.22 7.49
C TRP A 119 -1.47 -8.62 8.10
N LYS A 120 -1.57 -8.67 9.42
CA LYS A 120 -1.97 -9.90 10.13
C LYS A 120 -3.48 -10.01 10.06
N ALA A 121 -4.02 -11.23 10.05
CA ALA A 121 -5.47 -11.46 10.02
C ALA A 121 -6.26 -10.63 11.05
N LYS A 122 -5.71 -10.47 12.27
CA LYS A 122 -6.33 -9.67 13.35
C LYS A 122 -6.35 -8.15 13.10
N GLU A 123 -5.51 -7.65 12.20
CA GLU A 123 -5.41 -6.22 11.85
C GLU A 123 -6.30 -5.85 10.67
N ILE A 124 -6.80 -6.86 9.95
CA ILE A 124 -7.71 -6.71 8.82
C ILE A 124 -9.14 -6.54 9.33
N THR A 125 -9.55 -7.39 10.28
CA THR A 125 -10.89 -7.39 10.87
C THR A 125 -11.12 -6.28 11.88
N SER A 126 -10.06 -5.66 12.41
CA SER A 126 -10.15 -4.61 13.44
C SER A 126 -10.38 -3.22 12.87
N GLY A 127 -10.84 -3.10 11.61
CA GLY A 127 -10.94 -1.83 10.88
C GLY A 127 -11.71 -0.73 11.60
N TRP A 128 -12.66 -1.08 12.49
CA TRP A 128 -13.37 -0.14 13.36
C TRP A 128 -13.77 -0.82 14.68
N SER A 129 -13.25 -0.32 15.80
CA SER A 129 -13.89 -0.38 17.13
C SER A 129 -13.80 0.99 17.76
#